data_AF-I2G2E8-F1
#
_entry.id   AF-I2G2E8-F1
#
_cell.length_a   1.000
_cell.length_b   1.000
_cell.length_c   1.000
_cell.angle_alpha   90.00
_cell.angle_beta   90.00
_cell.angle_gamma   90.00
#
_symmetry.space_group_name_H-M   'P 1'
#
loop_
_entity.id
_entity.type
_entity.pdbx_description
1 polymer ?
#
loop_
_entity_poly.entity_id
_entity_poly.type
_entity_poly.pdbx_seq_one_letter_code
_entity_poly.pdbx_strand_id
1 'polypeptide(L)'
;MVLVLSARLDWEIDSIDVKQAYLNANLEHDIYLKPPEGTTIPHGKVYKLVKSLYGLKQSGWEWYKEMDSHLHHLGFFSVQGTPCVYSKGAGDEQVIIIVYVDDMLITAPHRYQIDMVKQSIIDKWKIENTRPVKEFLKIKITHD
;
A
#
# COMPACT_ATOMS: atom_id res chain seq x y z
N MET A 1 -7.97 -16.75 1.79
CA MET A 1 -9.40 -16.56 2.11
C MET A 1 -10.05 -15.63 1.11
N VAL A 2 -9.61 -14.36 0.99
CA VAL A 2 -10.21 -13.41 0.04
C VAL A 2 -10.13 -13.89 -1.41
N LEU A 3 -9.00 -14.41 -1.89
CA LEU A 3 -8.90 -15.02 -3.23
C LEU A 3 -9.95 -16.13 -3.49
N VAL A 4 -10.25 -16.93 -2.46
CA VAL A 4 -11.27 -17.99 -2.55
C VAL A 4 -12.67 -17.40 -2.57
N LEU A 5 -12.91 -16.33 -1.79
CA LEU A 5 -14.18 -15.61 -1.82
C LEU A 5 -14.41 -14.97 -3.19
N SER A 6 -13.41 -14.28 -3.72
CA SER A 6 -13.49 -13.64 -5.04
C SER A 6 -13.78 -14.66 -6.14
N ALA A 7 -13.07 -15.80 -6.14
CA ALA A 7 -13.33 -16.86 -7.11
C ALA A 7 -14.73 -17.49 -6.97
N ARG A 8 -15.25 -17.63 -5.73
CA ARG A 8 -16.58 -18.20 -5.50
C ARG A 8 -17.72 -17.26 -5.86
N LEU A 9 -17.50 -15.95 -5.71
CA LEU A 9 -18.50 -14.91 -5.97
C LEU A 9 -18.38 -14.32 -7.37
N ASP A 10 -17.45 -14.84 -8.18
CA ASP A 10 -17.12 -14.31 -9.51
C ASP A 10 -16.76 -12.82 -9.49
N TRP A 11 -16.00 -12.42 -8.47
CA TRP A 11 -15.55 -11.03 -8.32
C TRP A 11 -14.28 -10.79 -9.11
N GLU A 12 -14.18 -9.57 -9.61
CA GLU A 12 -12.97 -9.05 -10.23
C GLU A 12 -11.85 -8.95 -9.19
N ILE A 13 -10.62 -9.15 -9.64
CA ILE A 13 -9.41 -9.02 -8.83
C ILE A 13 -8.38 -8.21 -9.60
N ASP A 14 -7.68 -7.34 -8.89
CA ASP A 14 -6.50 -6.64 -9.39
C ASP A 14 -5.54 -6.30 -8.24
N SER A 15 -4.37 -5.76 -8.55
CA SER A 15 -3.33 -5.46 -7.58
C SER A 15 -2.60 -4.19 -7.97
N ILE A 16 -1.95 -3.62 -6.98
CA ILE A 16 -1.12 -2.44 -7.11
C ILE A 16 0.10 -2.63 -6.22
N ASP A 17 1.25 -2.26 -6.77
CA ASP A 17 2.53 -2.26 -6.08
C ASP A 17 2.93 -0.79 -5.85
N VAL A 18 3.00 -0.38 -4.58
CA VAL A 18 3.41 0.97 -4.21
C VAL A 18 4.92 1.05 -4.18
N LYS A 19 5.49 1.54 -5.29
CA LYS A 19 6.92 1.80 -5.38
C LYS A 19 7.39 2.70 -4.25
N GLN A 20 8.51 2.32 -3.63
CA GLN A 20 9.17 3.11 -2.60
C GLN A 20 8.25 3.44 -1.41
N ALA A 21 7.38 2.51 -1.01
CA ALA A 21 6.39 2.65 0.07
C ALA A 21 6.91 3.47 1.28
N TYR A 22 8.07 3.11 1.83
CA TYR A 22 8.60 3.81 3.02
C TYR A 22 8.95 5.27 2.75
N LEU A 23 9.44 5.61 1.55
CA LEU A 23 9.79 6.99 1.18
C LEU A 23 8.56 7.89 1.03
N ASN A 24 7.36 7.31 0.89
CA ASN A 24 6.12 8.06 0.89
C ASN A 24 5.69 8.49 2.30
N ALA A 25 6.13 7.77 3.34
CA ALA A 25 5.77 8.03 4.73
C ALA A 25 6.62 9.14 5.37
N ASN A 26 5.97 10.00 6.15
CA ASN A 26 6.66 10.96 7.01
C ASN A 26 7.25 10.25 8.24
N LEU A 27 8.26 10.86 8.85
CA LEU A 27 8.78 10.43 10.14
C LEU A 27 8.05 11.18 11.25
N GLU A 28 7.59 10.46 12.27
CA GLU A 28 7.01 11.06 13.48
C GLU A 28 8.08 11.75 14.33
N HIS A 29 9.31 11.23 14.29
CA HIS A 29 10.44 11.70 15.09
C HIS A 29 11.59 12.16 14.20
N ASP A 30 12.35 13.13 14.70
CA ASP A 30 13.57 13.59 14.06
C ASP A 30 14.66 12.52 14.12
N ILE A 31 15.09 12.05 12.95
CA ILE A 31 16.16 11.06 12.84
C ILE A 31 17.32 11.67 12.07
N TYR A 32 18.50 11.53 12.67
CA TYR A 32 19.74 12.03 12.11
C TYR A 32 20.67 10.88 11.75
N LEU A 33 21.30 10.98 10.59
CA LEU A 33 22.28 10.02 10.11
C LEU A 33 23.67 10.63 10.16
N LYS A 34 24.64 9.81 10.58
CA LYS A 34 26.04 10.09 10.33
C LYS A 34 26.25 10.17 8.81
N PRO A 35 27.03 11.13 8.29
CA PRO A 35 27.41 11.14 6.88
C PRO A 35 28.00 9.79 6.45
N PRO A 36 27.52 9.21 5.33
CA PRO A 36 28.11 8.02 4.74
C PRO A 36 29.59 8.22 4.41
N GLU A 37 30.35 7.12 4.37
CA GLU A 37 31.73 7.18 3.90
C GLU A 37 31.80 7.77 2.47
N GLY A 38 32.75 8.66 2.23
CA GLY A 38 32.90 9.36 0.96
C GLY A 38 32.05 10.63 0.80
N THR A 39 31.21 11.00 1.78
CA THR A 39 30.56 12.33 1.77
C THR A 39 31.40 13.41 2.45
N THR A 40 31.60 14.53 1.76
CA THR A 40 32.23 15.73 2.33
C THR A 40 31.15 16.64 2.88
N ILE A 41 30.98 16.67 4.20
CA ILE A 41 30.14 17.65 4.88
C ILE A 41 30.94 18.45 5.91
N PRO A 42 30.52 19.68 6.24
CA PRO A 42 31.20 20.46 7.26
C PRO A 42 31.30 19.72 8.60
N HIS A 43 32.41 19.96 9.32
CA HIS A 43 32.65 19.33 10.62
C HIS A 43 31.50 19.63 11.60
N GLY A 44 31.07 18.60 12.34
CA GLY A 44 29.99 18.70 13.31
C GLY A 44 28.57 18.75 12.71
N LYS A 45 28.41 18.48 11.41
CA LYS A 45 27.09 18.34 10.77
C LYS A 45 26.68 16.87 10.62
N VAL A 46 25.38 16.65 10.49
CA VAL A 46 24.71 15.37 10.27
C VAL A 46 23.58 15.56 9.26
N TYR A 47 23.12 14.49 8.62
CA TYR A 47 21.94 14.53 7.76
C TYR A 47 20.69 14.35 8.61
N LYS A 48 19.64 15.14 8.35
CA LYS A 48 18.31 14.91 8.91
C LYS A 48 17.46 14.19 7.87
N LEU A 49 16.85 13.06 8.24
CA LEU A 49 15.88 12.39 7.39
C LEU A 49 14.56 13.15 7.40
N VAL A 50 14.01 13.38 6.21
CA VAL A 50 12.71 14.06 6.00
C VAL A 50 11.58 13.04 5.81
N LYS A 51 11.92 11.87 5.25
CA LYS A 51 11.01 10.76 4.97
C LYS A 51 11.57 9.48 5.56
N SER A 52 10.70 8.49 5.76
CA SER A 52 11.10 7.19 6.25
C SER A 52 11.94 6.44 5.19
N LEU A 53 12.96 5.70 5.64
CA LEU A 53 13.94 5.06 4.75
C LEU A 53 14.03 3.57 5.06
N TYR A 54 14.24 2.75 4.03
CA TYR A 54 14.53 1.33 4.21
C TYR A 54 15.66 1.10 5.23
N GLY A 55 15.43 0.16 6.15
CA GLY A 55 16.38 -0.18 7.22
C GLY A 55 16.15 0.54 8.55
N LEU A 56 15.26 1.54 8.63
CA LEU A 56 14.84 2.07 9.92
C LEU A 56 13.82 1.13 10.56
N LYS A 57 13.92 0.97 11.89
CA LYS A 57 13.04 0.07 12.65
C LYS A 57 11.56 0.46 12.55
N GLN A 58 11.28 1.76 12.44
CA GLN A 58 9.91 2.29 12.40
C GLN A 58 9.35 2.45 10.99
N SER A 59 10.09 2.13 9.92
CA SER A 59 9.61 2.41 8.56
C SER A 59 8.33 1.71 8.17
N GLY A 60 8.17 0.44 8.55
CA GLY A 60 6.93 -0.27 8.33
C GLY A 60 5.74 0.36 9.06
N TRP A 61 5.96 0.86 10.28
CA TRP A 61 4.92 1.51 11.08
C TRP A 61 4.52 2.87 10.51
N GLU A 62 5.49 3.70 10.12
CA GLU A 62 5.22 4.99 9.49
C GLU A 62 4.45 4.83 8.17
N TRP A 63 4.84 3.83 7.37
CA TRP A 63 4.13 3.49 6.15
C TRP A 63 2.71 3.00 6.41
N TYR A 64 2.54 2.10 7.38
CA TYR A 64 1.22 1.64 7.78
C TYR A 64 0.30 2.81 8.18
N LYS A 65 0.78 3.76 8.99
CA LYS A 65 -0.01 4.94 9.39
C LYS A 65 -0.39 5.83 8.20
N GLU A 66 0.54 6.11 7.29
CA GLU A 66 0.27 6.93 6.09
C GLU A 66 -0.79 6.25 5.20
N MET A 67 -0.64 4.95 4.98
CA MET A 67 -1.55 4.14 4.18
C MET A 67 -2.92 3.99 4.83
N ASP A 68 -2.98 3.61 6.12
CA ASP A 68 -4.22 3.44 6.89
C ASP A 68 -5.03 4.74 6.90
N SER A 69 -4.36 5.87 7.17
CA SER A 69 -4.98 7.20 7.11
C SER A 69 -5.56 7.47 5.72
N HIS A 70 -4.83 7.17 4.65
CA HIS A 70 -5.34 7.40 3.30
C HIS A 70 -6.54 6.51 2.95
N LEU A 71 -6.50 5.22 3.29
CA LEU A 71 -7.62 4.29 3.08
C LEU A 71 -8.85 4.71 3.88
N HIS A 72 -8.68 5.16 5.13
CA HIS A 72 -9.75 5.75 5.93
C HIS A 72 -10.37 6.99 5.25
N HIS A 73 -9.57 7.88 4.67
CA HIS A 73 -10.08 9.02 3.92
C HIS A 73 -10.89 8.61 2.67
N LEU A 74 -10.57 7.47 2.06
CA LEU A 74 -11.33 6.89 0.95
C LEU A 74 -12.61 6.16 1.42
N GLY A 75 -12.85 6.09 2.73
CA GLY A 75 -14.01 5.44 3.34
C GLY A 75 -13.84 3.93 3.55
N PHE A 76 -12.61 3.42 3.48
CA PHE A 76 -12.30 2.05 3.84
C PHE A 76 -11.99 1.97 5.33
N PHE A 77 -12.34 0.86 5.96
CA PHE A 77 -11.96 0.58 7.35
C PHE A 77 -11.39 -0.83 7.46
N SER A 78 -10.42 -0.99 8.36
CA SER A 78 -9.84 -2.30 8.63
C SER A 78 -10.89 -3.21 9.28
N VAL A 79 -10.92 -4.47 8.84
CA VAL A 79 -11.81 -5.50 9.37
C VAL A 79 -11.30 -5.92 10.75
N GLN A 80 -12.22 -6.01 11.71
CA GLN A 80 -11.90 -6.35 13.09
C GLN A 80 -11.14 -7.68 13.17
N GLY A 81 -9.98 -7.67 13.82
CA GLY A 81 -9.11 -8.85 13.97
C GLY A 81 -8.21 -9.14 12.77
N THR A 82 -8.37 -8.42 11.66
CA THR A 82 -7.53 -8.55 10.45
C THR A 82 -7.10 -7.17 9.94
N PRO A 83 -6.12 -6.50 10.59
CA PRO A 83 -5.75 -5.11 10.28
C PRO A 83 -5.15 -4.89 8.89
N CYS A 84 -4.81 -5.96 8.17
CA CYS A 84 -4.34 -5.91 6.78
C CYS A 84 -5.47 -6.03 5.74
N VAL A 85 -6.72 -6.22 6.17
CA VAL A 85 -7.88 -6.33 5.29
C VAL A 85 -8.78 -5.12 5.53
N TYR A 86 -9.05 -4.37 4.48
CA TYR A 86 -9.91 -3.20 4.47
C TYR A 86 -11.16 -3.49 3.66
N SER A 87 -12.29 -2.95 4.10
CA SER A 87 -13.55 -3.08 3.37
C SER A 87 -14.31 -1.76 3.31
N LYS A 88 -15.05 -1.57 2.22
CA LYS A 88 -15.97 -0.46 2.01
C LYS A 88 -17.22 -1.00 1.29
N GLY A 89 -18.38 -0.46 1.63
CA GLY A 89 -19.65 -0.87 1.02
C GLY A 89 -20.11 -2.27 1.44
N ALA A 90 -21.14 -2.78 0.77
CA ALA A 90 -21.73 -4.09 1.00
C ALA A 90 -22.42 -4.59 -0.28
N GLY A 91 -22.56 -5.91 -0.43
CA GLY A 91 -23.21 -6.52 -1.58
C GLY A 91 -22.50 -6.15 -2.89
N ASP A 92 -23.26 -5.63 -3.84
CA ASP A 92 -22.76 -5.27 -5.18
C ASP A 92 -21.84 -4.03 -5.18
N GLU A 93 -21.86 -3.25 -4.10
CA GLU A 93 -21.01 -2.07 -3.90
C GLU A 93 -19.76 -2.37 -3.04
N GLN A 94 -19.53 -3.64 -2.70
CA GLN A 94 -18.47 -4.01 -1.78
C GLN A 94 -17.09 -3.99 -2.47
N VAL A 95 -16.14 -3.31 -1.84
CA VAL A 95 -14.72 -3.39 -2.24
C VAL A 95 -13.90 -3.86 -1.05
N ILE A 96 -13.02 -4.83 -1.30
CA ILE A 96 -12.09 -5.37 -0.31
C ILE A 96 -10.66 -5.12 -0.80
N ILE A 97 -9.83 -4.60 0.09
CA ILE A 97 -8.39 -4.40 -0.15
C ILE A 97 -7.61 -5.22 0.86
N ILE A 98 -6.67 -6.02 0.40
CA ILE A 98 -5.68 -6.71 1.22
C ILE A 98 -4.36 -6.01 1.03
N VAL A 99 -3.70 -5.66 2.13
CA VAL A 99 -2.39 -5.02 2.11
C VAL A 99 -1.34 -5.99 2.61
N TYR A 100 -0.25 -6.10 1.88
CA TYR A 100 1.00 -6.70 2.32
C TYR A 100 2.17 -5.76 2.04
N VAL A 101 2.51 -4.93 3.03
CA VAL A 101 3.57 -3.91 2.91
C VAL A 101 3.32 -2.96 1.73
N ASP A 102 4.01 -3.13 0.61
CA ASP A 102 3.94 -2.36 -0.62
C ASP A 102 2.95 -2.94 -1.65
N ASP A 103 2.64 -4.23 -1.55
CA ASP A 103 1.66 -4.92 -2.38
C ASP A 103 0.24 -4.73 -1.84
N MET A 104 -0.72 -4.40 -2.70
CA MET A 104 -2.14 -4.41 -2.37
C MET A 104 -2.92 -5.24 -3.39
N LEU A 105 -3.79 -6.12 -2.91
CA LEU A 105 -4.76 -6.85 -3.72
C LEU A 105 -6.15 -6.23 -3.52
N ILE A 106 -6.85 -5.92 -4.60
CA ILE A 106 -8.17 -5.29 -4.58
C ILE A 106 -9.13 -6.26 -5.26
N THR A 107 -10.30 -6.47 -4.64
CA THR A 107 -11.37 -7.27 -5.22
C THR A 107 -12.72 -6.61 -5.00
N ALA A 108 -13.58 -6.70 -6.00
CA ALA A 108 -14.91 -6.13 -6.00
C ALA A 108 -15.81 -6.87 -7.01
N PRO A 109 -17.15 -6.81 -6.86
CA PRO A 109 -18.09 -7.35 -7.84
C PRO A 109 -17.84 -6.84 -9.27
N HIS A 110 -17.49 -5.56 -9.43
CA HIS A 110 -17.36 -4.93 -10.75
C HIS A 110 -15.98 -4.30 -10.97
N ARG A 111 -15.47 -4.40 -12.21
CA ARG A 111 -14.16 -3.88 -12.61
C ARG A 111 -14.02 -2.37 -12.38
N TYR A 112 -15.08 -1.60 -12.64
CA TYR A 112 -15.05 -0.14 -12.46
C TYR A 112 -14.74 0.28 -11.02
N GLN A 113 -15.14 -0.52 -10.02
CA GLN A 113 -14.89 -0.23 -8.60
C GLN A 113 -13.40 -0.38 -8.28
N ILE A 114 -12.78 -1.43 -8.84
CA ILE A 114 -11.34 -1.65 -8.75
C ILE A 114 -10.60 -0.49 -9.41
N ASP A 115 -10.99 -0.11 -10.62
CA ASP A 115 -10.31 0.95 -11.37
C ASP A 115 -10.36 2.30 -10.64
N MET A 116 -11.52 2.66 -10.05
CA MET A 116 -11.67 3.89 -9.26
C MET A 116 -10.77 3.90 -8.02
N VAL A 117 -10.70 2.78 -7.30
CA VAL A 117 -9.85 2.65 -6.10
C VAL A 117 -8.38 2.68 -6.49
N LYS A 118 -7.99 1.94 -7.53
CA LYS A 118 -6.62 1.96 -8.07
C LYS A 118 -6.21 3.37 -8.48
N GLN A 119 -7.08 4.10 -9.19
CA GLN A 119 -6.77 5.46 -9.61
C GLN A 119 -6.55 6.38 -8.40
N SER A 120 -7.40 6.27 -7.37
CA SER A 120 -7.25 7.06 -6.14
C SER A 120 -5.90 6.81 -5.44
N ILE A 121 -5.49 5.54 -5.38
CA ILE A 121 -4.20 5.10 -4.81
C ILE A 121 -3.02 5.58 -5.67
N ILE A 122 -3.13 5.44 -7.00
CA ILE A 122 -2.12 5.88 -7.97
C ILE A 122 -1.91 7.38 -7.85
N ASP A 123 -2.98 8.17 -7.77
CA ASP A 123 -2.90 9.62 -7.69
C ASP A 123 -2.25 10.09 -6.38
N LYS A 124 -2.55 9.41 -5.27
CA LYS A 124 -1.96 9.71 -3.95
C LYS A 124 -0.45 9.50 -3.93
N TRP A 125 0.04 8.38 -4.46
CA TRP A 125 1.45 7.98 -4.37
C TRP A 125 2.21 8.12 -5.69
N LYS A 126 1.59 8.74 -6.71
CA LYS A 126 2.15 8.98 -8.05
C LYS A 126 2.77 7.72 -8.67
N ILE A 127 2.06 6.61 -8.53
CA ILE A 127 2.55 5.30 -8.98
C ILE A 127 2.46 5.23 -10.51
N GLU A 128 3.59 5.05 -11.19
CA GLU A 128 3.61 4.86 -12.64
C GLU A 128 3.12 3.46 -13.05
N ASN A 129 2.09 3.40 -13.91
CA ASN A 129 1.65 2.23 -14.67
C ASN A 129 1.51 0.91 -13.88
N THR A 130 0.28 0.57 -13.48
CA THR A 130 -0.05 -0.78 -13.00
C THR A 130 -0.24 -1.74 -14.18
N ARG A 131 0.37 -2.93 -14.13
CA ARG A 131 0.07 -4.01 -15.08
C ARG A 131 -1.11 -4.82 -14.54
N PRO A 132 -1.91 -5.47 -15.40
CA PRO A 132 -2.90 -6.44 -14.95
C PRO A 132 -2.25 -7.51 -14.08
N VAL A 133 -2.91 -7.91 -12.99
CA VAL A 133 -2.39 -8.95 -12.10
C VAL A 133 -2.28 -10.27 -12.81
N LYS A 134 -1.08 -10.80 -12.82
CA LYS A 134 -0.81 -12.20 -13.18
C LYS A 134 -0.27 -12.99 -11.99
N GLU A 135 0.18 -12.29 -10.96
CA GLU A 135 0.84 -12.85 -9.80
C GLU A 135 0.73 -11.88 -8.60
N PHE A 136 0.42 -12.40 -7.42
CA PHE A 136 0.44 -11.67 -6.16
C PHE A 136 1.10 -12.56 -5.10
N LEU A 137 2.17 -12.10 -4.43
CA LEU A 137 2.93 -12.88 -3.45
C LEU A 137 3.37 -14.28 -3.94
N LYS A 138 3.81 -14.39 -5.20
CA LYS A 138 4.16 -15.65 -5.88
C LYS A 138 2.99 -16.62 -6.16
N ILE A 139 1.76 -16.16 -5.97
CA ILE A 139 0.55 -16.90 -6.35
C ILE A 139 0.12 -16.41 -7.72
N LYS A 140 0.12 -17.31 -8.71
CA LYS A 140 -0.40 -16.99 -10.05
C LYS A 140 -1.91 -16.86 -10.02
N ILE A 141 -2.42 -15.81 -10.65
CA ILE A 141 -3.84 -15.56 -10.80
C ILE A 141 -4.16 -15.69 -12.29
N THR A 142 -5.07 -16.62 -12.60
CA THR A 142 -5.60 -16.86 -13.95
C THR A 142 -7.13 -16.78 -13.86
N HIS A 143 -7.72 -15.97 -14.74
CA HIS A 143 -9.15 -15.98 -15.00
C HIS A 143 -9.38 -16.78 -16.28
N ASP A 144 -10.39 -17.66 -16.28
CA ASP A 144 -10.82 -18.42 -17.45
C ASP A 144 -11.69 -17.57 -18.39
#